data_AF-B3H246-F1
#
_entry.id   AF-B3H246-F1
#
_cell.length_a   1.000
_cell.length_b   1.000
_cell.length_c   1.000
_cell.angle_alpha   90.00
_cell.angle_beta   90.00
_cell.angle_gamma   90.00
#
_symmetry.space_group_name_H-M   'P 1'
#
loop_
_entity.id
_entity.type
_entity.pdbx_description
1 polymer ?
#
loop_
_entity_poly.entity_id
_entity_poly.type
_entity_poly.pdbx_seq_one_letter_code
_entity_poly.pdbx_strand_id
1 'polypeptide(L)'
;MTIEYVLLDHVNDGTEHAHQLAEVLKNTPCKINLIPWNPFPEAPYGKSSNSRVDRFQKTLMEYGFTVIVRKTRGDDIDAACGQLAGDVIDRTKRTMEKRKFGKGIAVQNH
;
A
#
# COMPACT_ATOMS: atom_id res chain seq x y z
N MET A 1 21.31 2.24 8.80
CA MET A 1 20.31 2.48 7.74
C MET A 1 19.04 1.69 8.05
N THR A 2 17.87 2.11 7.57
CA THR A 2 16.62 1.35 7.71
C THR A 2 16.18 0.89 6.32
N ILE A 3 15.85 -0.39 6.18
CA ILE A 3 15.27 -0.99 4.99
C ILE A 3 13.76 -1.04 5.18
N GLU A 4 13.01 -0.46 4.26
CA GLU A 4 11.55 -0.62 4.21
C GLU A 4 11.20 -1.73 3.23
N TYR A 5 10.44 -2.72 3.68
CA TYR A 5 10.03 -3.87 2.88
C TYR A 5 8.52 -4.06 2.97
N VAL A 6 7.82 -3.77 1.87
CA VAL A 6 6.37 -3.97 1.78
C VAL A 6 6.08 -5.44 1.55
N LEU A 7 5.22 -6.03 2.38
CA LEU A 7 4.78 -7.41 2.26
C LEU A 7 3.48 -7.48 1.48
N LEU A 8 3.53 -8.14 0.32
CA LEU A 8 2.44 -8.37 -0.61
C LEU A 8 2.09 -9.85 -0.58
N ASP A 9 0.81 -10.16 -0.35
CA ASP A 9 0.34 -11.53 -0.20
C ASP A 9 0.72 -12.41 -1.39
N HIS A 10 1.46 -13.49 -1.13
CA HIS A 10 1.95 -14.46 -2.09
C HIS A 10 2.83 -13.91 -3.23
N VAL A 11 3.31 -12.67 -3.14
CA VAL A 11 4.22 -12.08 -4.13
C VAL A 11 5.66 -12.06 -3.63
N ASN A 12 5.88 -11.57 -2.41
CA ASN A 12 7.24 -11.37 -1.87
C ASN A 12 7.35 -11.62 -0.36
N ASP A 13 6.35 -12.26 0.23
CA ASP A 13 6.16 -12.44 1.67
C ASP A 13 6.33 -13.89 2.14
N GLY A 14 6.87 -14.75 1.29
CA GLY A 14 7.24 -16.13 1.64
C GLY A 14 8.58 -16.22 2.34
N THR A 15 8.81 -17.31 3.07
CA THR A 15 10.04 -17.54 3.84
C THR A 15 11.27 -17.62 2.94
N GLU A 16 11.12 -18.14 1.72
CA GLU A 16 12.17 -18.16 0.70
C GLU A 16 12.68 -16.75 0.37
N HIS A 17 11.79 -15.76 0.32
CA HIS A 17 12.15 -14.36 0.09
C HIS A 17 12.86 -13.76 1.31
N ALA A 18 12.50 -14.16 2.53
CA ALA A 18 13.21 -13.73 3.74
C ALA A 18 14.67 -14.23 3.76
N HIS A 19 14.90 -15.50 3.38
CA HIS A 19 16.25 -16.05 3.26
C HIS A 19 17.08 -15.31 2.19
N GLN A 20 16.49 -15.02 1.03
CA GLN A 20 17.15 -14.26 -0.03
C GLN A 20 17.47 -12.83 0.42
N LEU A 21 16.55 -12.16 1.10
CA LEU A 21 16.75 -10.81 1.62
C LEU A 21 17.87 -10.78 2.65
N ALA A 22 17.92 -11.76 3.55
CA ALA A 22 19.00 -11.88 4.53
C ALA A 22 20.38 -12.01 3.86
N GLU A 23 20.48 -12.82 2.80
CA GLU A 23 21.72 -13.00 2.04
C GLU A 23 22.15 -11.70 1.35
N VAL A 24 21.21 -10.98 0.73
CA VAL A 24 21.48 -9.68 0.09
C VAL A 24 21.99 -8.65 1.11
N LEU A 25 21.43 -8.67 2.32
CA LEU A 25 21.72 -7.67 3.36
C LEU A 25 22.88 -8.06 4.29
N LYS A 26 23.50 -9.24 4.14
CA LYS A 26 24.48 -9.80 5.10
C LYS A 26 25.63 -8.86 5.48
N ASN A 27 26.08 -8.03 4.54
CA ASN A 27 27.20 -7.09 4.74
C ASN A 27 26.74 -5.64 4.92
N THR A 28 25.43 -5.42 5.09
CA THR A 28 24.82 -4.10 5.20
C THR A 28 24.23 -3.91 6.59
N PRO A 29 24.90 -3.16 7.49
CA PRO A 29 24.36 -2.86 8.81
C PRO A 29 23.04 -2.07 8.72
N CYS A 30 21.92 -2.75 8.98
CA CYS A 30 20.60 -2.16 8.87
C CYS A 30 19.58 -2.72 9.86
N LYS A 31 18.50 -1.97 10.02
CA LYS A 31 17.24 -2.41 10.64
C LYS A 31 16.23 -2.63 9.51
N ILE A 32 15.38 -3.63 9.63
CA ILE A 32 14.34 -3.92 8.64
C ILE A 32 12.99 -3.52 9.23
N ASN A 33 12.23 -2.73 8.47
CA ASN A 33 10.87 -2.34 8.77
C ASN A 33 9.93 -3.04 7.78
N LEU A 34 9.25 -4.08 8.25
CA LEU A 34 8.25 -4.81 7.49
C LEU A 34 6.94 -4.02 7.51
N ILE A 35 6.38 -3.77 6.33
CA ILE A 35 5.16 -2.99 6.16
C ILE A 35 4.12 -3.90 5.51
N PRO A 36 3.18 -4.48 6.29
CA PRO A 36 2.05 -5.18 5.71
C PRO A 36 1.29 -4.24 4.77
N TRP A 37 1.04 -4.69 3.55
CA TRP A 37 0.37 -3.86 2.56
C TRP A 37 -1.06 -3.49 2.98
N ASN A 38 -1.45 -2.24 2.73
CA ASN A 38 -2.78 -1.72 3.01
C ASN A 38 -3.60 -1.64 1.71
N PRO A 39 -4.71 -2.40 1.56
CA PRO A 39 -5.50 -2.39 0.35
C PRO A 39 -6.17 -1.06 0.02
N PHE A 40 -6.31 -0.81 -1.28
CA PHE A 40 -7.15 0.24 -1.84
C PHE A 40 -7.97 -0.33 -3.03
N PRO A 41 -9.12 0.29 -3.37
CA PRO A 41 -9.92 -0.16 -4.51
C PRO A 41 -9.09 -0.24 -5.79
N GLU A 42 -9.27 -1.29 -6.58
CA GLU A 42 -8.55 -1.57 -7.85
C GLU A 42 -7.10 -2.06 -7.71
N ALA A 43 -6.55 -2.20 -6.50
CA ALA A 43 -5.21 -2.74 -6.35
C ALA A 43 -5.14 -4.25 -6.64
N PRO A 44 -4.14 -4.73 -7.39
CA PRO A 44 -4.02 -6.15 -7.76
C PRO A 44 -3.34 -7.02 -6.69
N TYR A 45 -3.03 -6.46 -5.53
CA TYR A 45 -2.29 -7.15 -4.46
C TYR A 45 -3.16 -7.39 -3.23
N GLY A 46 -2.71 -8.30 -2.38
CA GLY A 46 -3.36 -8.63 -1.11
C GLY A 46 -2.50 -8.25 0.10
N LYS A 47 -3.14 -8.13 1.26
CA LYS A 47 -2.45 -7.98 2.54
C LYS A 47 -2.00 -9.36 3.01
N SER A 48 -0.70 -9.52 3.23
CA SER A 48 -0.14 -10.75 3.79
C SER A 48 -0.82 -11.12 5.11
N SER A 49 -1.10 -12.41 5.29
CA SER A 49 -1.67 -12.89 6.57
C SER A 49 -0.69 -12.69 7.73
N ASN A 50 -1.22 -12.48 8.94
CA ASN A 50 -0.37 -12.27 10.13
C ASN A 50 0.62 -13.41 10.36
N SER A 51 0.26 -14.65 10.02
CA SER A 51 1.16 -15.80 10.16
C SER A 51 2.29 -15.81 9.12
N ARG A 52 2.07 -15.29 7.91
CA ARG A 52 3.13 -15.09 6.91
C ARG A 52 4.09 -14.00 7.36
N VAL A 53 3.56 -12.86 7.82
CA VAL A 53 4.36 -11.75 8.36
C VAL A 53 5.22 -12.21 9.54
N ASP A 54 4.64 -12.94 10.49
CA ASP A 54 5.34 -13.48 11.67
C ASP A 54 6.47 -14.45 11.27
N ARG A 55 6.21 -15.38 10.35
CA ARG A 55 7.24 -16.28 9.83
C ARG A 55 8.37 -15.53 9.14
N PHE A 56 8.04 -14.58 8.27
CA PHE A 56 9.02 -13.76 7.55
C PHE A 56 9.91 -12.97 8.53
N GLN A 57 9.29 -12.34 9.54
CA GLN A 57 9.98 -11.64 10.61
C GLN A 57 10.92 -12.57 11.38
N LYS A 58 10.42 -13.73 11.84
CA LYS A 58 11.22 -14.71 12.59
C LYS A 58 12.41 -15.20 11.80
N THR A 59 12.22 -15.54 10.52
CA THR A 59 13.31 -15.94 9.64
C THR A 59 14.40 -14.86 9.58
N LEU A 60 14.06 -13.60 9.34
CA LEU A 60 15.06 -12.53 9.34
C LEU A 60 15.75 -12.32 10.69
N MET A 61 15.03 -12.49 11.80
CA MET A 61 15.60 -12.40 13.14
C MET A 61 16.59 -13.54 13.44
N GLU A 62 16.39 -14.74 12.88
CA GLU A 62 17.35 -15.86 12.98
C GLU A 62 18.70 -15.53 12.32
N TYR A 63 18.71 -14.65 11.32
CA TYR A 63 19.94 -14.10 10.71
C TYR A 63 20.55 -12.92 11.50
N GLY A 64 19.98 -12.55 12.65
CA GLY A 64 20.50 -11.50 13.52
C GLY A 64 20.06 -10.08 13.15
N PHE A 65 19.13 -9.90 12.21
CA PHE A 65 18.60 -8.57 11.89
C PHE A 65 17.67 -8.05 12.98
N THR A 66 17.71 -6.73 13.22
CA THR A 66 16.64 -6.05 13.97
C THR A 66 15.46 -5.84 13.03
N VAL A 67 14.34 -6.51 13.30
CA VAL A 67 13.15 -6.47 12.45
C VAL A 67 11.97 -5.92 13.23
N ILE A 68 11.30 -4.90 12.67
CA ILE A 68 10.10 -4.29 13.23
C ILE A 68 8.97 -4.47 12.21
N VAL A 69 7.80 -4.90 12.68
CA VAL A 69 6.58 -4.87 11.86
C VAL A 69 5.83 -3.59 12.16
N ARG A 70 5.59 -2.78 11.14
CA ARG A 70 4.81 -1.56 11.26
C ARG A 70 3.35 -1.94 11.53
N LYS A 71 2.84 -1.60 12.71
CA LYS A 71 1.41 -1.69 13.00
C LYS A 71 0.65 -0.69 12.13
N THR A 72 -0.28 -1.18 11.30
CA THR A 72 -1.33 -0.36 10.72
C THR A 72 -2.25 0.08 11.85
N ARG A 73 -2.32 1.39 12.11
CA ARG A 73 -3.25 1.93 13.10
C ARG A 73 -4.69 1.64 12.62
N GLY A 74 -5.43 0.80 13.34
CA GLY A 74 -6.85 0.53 13.11
C GLY A 74 -7.21 -0.93 12.82
N ASP A 75 -6.26 -1.80 12.47
CA ASP A 75 -6.56 -3.21 12.19
C ASP A 75 -6.84 -4.06 13.45
N ASP A 76 -6.39 -3.58 14.61
CA ASP A 76 -6.50 -4.22 15.91
C ASP A 76 -7.87 -4.01 16.60
N ILE A 77 -8.77 -3.21 16.00
CA ILE A 77 -10.08 -2.80 16.57
C ILE A 77 -11.20 -2.64 15.53
N ASP A 78 -11.13 -3.29 14.35
CA ASP A 78 -12.08 -3.04 13.24
C ASP A 78 -12.19 -1.55 12.86
N ALA A 79 -11.15 -0.76 13.14
CA ALA A 79 -11.08 0.67 12.92
C ALA A 79 -10.09 1.03 11.80
N ALA A 80 -9.82 0.10 10.87
CA ALA A 80 -8.93 0.31 9.72
C ALA A 80 -9.52 1.40 8.82
N CYS A 81 -9.10 2.63 9.08
CA CYS A 81 -9.51 3.80 8.33
C CYS A 81 -8.73 3.84 7.01
N GLY A 82 -9.34 3.26 5.97
CA GLY A 82 -8.97 3.41 4.56
C GLY A 82 -9.99 4.24 3.75
N GLN A 83 -10.97 4.87 4.40
CA GLN A 83 -12.04 5.63 3.74
C GLN A 83 -11.84 7.15 3.71
N LEU A 84 -10.71 7.67 4.17
CA LEU A 84 -10.37 9.08 3.96
C LEU A 84 -9.76 9.29 2.56
N ALA A 85 -10.38 8.71 1.53
CA ALA A 85 -10.58 9.44 0.29
C ALA A 85 -11.63 10.51 0.61
N GLY A 86 -11.23 11.60 1.27
CA GLY A 86 -12.10 12.77 1.38
C GLY A 86 -12.57 13.11 -0.03
N ASP A 87 -13.89 13.29 -0.23
CA ASP A 87 -14.53 13.55 -1.51
C ASP A 87 -13.61 14.35 -2.44
N VAL A 88 -12.83 13.66 -3.27
CA VAL A 88 -12.06 14.32 -4.31
C VAL A 88 -13.12 14.60 -5.36
N ILE A 89 -13.67 15.82 -5.31
CA ILE A 89 -14.44 16.35 -6.43
C ILE A 89 -13.47 16.38 -7.60
N ASP A 90 -13.55 15.32 -8.40
CA ASP A 90 -12.84 15.17 -9.65
C ASP A 90 -13.25 16.32 -10.58
N ARG A 91 -12.45 17.39 -10.59
CA ARG A 91 -12.70 18.60 -11.39
C ARG A 91 -12.57 18.32 -12.90
N THR A 92 -12.12 17.14 -13.30
CA THR A 92 -11.98 16.76 -14.71
C THR A 92 -13.34 16.52 -15.38
N LYS A 93 -14.37 16.08 -14.63
CA LYS A 93 -15.74 15.91 -15.16
C LYS A 93 -16.49 17.22 -15.39
N ARG A 94 -16.25 18.26 -14.57
CA ARG A 94 -16.94 19.57 -14.69
C ARG A 94 -16.62 20.32 -15.99
N THR A 95 -15.42 20.11 -16.54
CA THR A 95 -14.98 20.76 -17.79
C THR A 95 -15.61 20.11 -19.03
N MET A 96 -15.93 18.82 -18.96
CA MET A 96 -16.60 18.08 -20.03
C MET A 96 -18.11 18.43 -20.11
N GLU A 97 -18.79 18.58 -18.97
CA GLU A 97 -20.21 18.95 -18.95
C GLU A 97 -20.46 20.39 -19.41
N LYS A 98 -19.58 21.35 -19.07
CA LYS A 98 -19.67 22.73 -19.57
C LYS A 98 -19.56 22.85 -21.09
N ARG A 99 -18.93 21.89 -21.78
CA ARG A 99 -18.85 21.87 -23.25
C ARG A 99 -20.10 21.30 -23.92
N LYS A 100 -20.93 20.51 -23.23
CA LYS A 100 -22.19 19.99 -23.79
C LYS A 100 -23.35 20.99 -23.74
N PHE A 101 -23.36 21.91 -22.77
CA PHE A 101 -24.45 22.90 -22.61
C PHE A 101 -24.23 24.25 -23.29
N GLY A 102 -23.08 24.47 -23.95
CA GLY A 102 -22.71 25.75 -24.58
C GLY A 102 -23.17 25.95 -26.04
N LYS A 103 -24.00 25.07 -26.60
CA LYS A 103 -24.43 25.15 -28.00
C LYS A 103 -25.95 25.22 -28.09
N GLY A 104 -26.52 26.41 -27.93
CA GLY A 104 -27.95 26.61 -28.12
C GLY A 104 -28.49 27.94 -27.62
N ILE A 105 -28.03 29.07 -28.15
CA ILE A 105 -28.88 30.28 -28.21
C ILE A 105 -28.68 30.88 -29.60
N ALA A 106 -29.60 30.57 -30.52
CA ALA A 106 -29.77 31.35 -31.73
C ALA A 106 -30.55 32.62 -31.33
N VAL A 107 -29.92 33.78 -31.50
CA VAL A 107 -30.57 35.08 -31.35
C VAL A 107 -31.33 35.36 -32.63
N GLN A 108 -32.66 35.45 -32.57
CA GLN A 108 -33.50 35.90 -33.68
C GLN A 108 -33.91 37.35 -33.39
N ASN A 109 -33.36 38.28 -34.19
CA ASN A 109 -33.81 39.66 -34.26
C ASN A 109 -35.16 39.70 -35.01
N HIS A 110 -36.20 40.28 -34.42
CA HIS A 110 -36.95 41.34 -35.08
C HIS A 110 -37.65 42.25 -34.09
#